data_AF-A0A2N6GFF1-F1
#
_entry.id   AF-A0A2N6GFF1-F1
#
_cell.length_a   1.000
_cell.length_b   1.000
_cell.length_c   1.000
_cell.angle_alpha   90.00
_cell.angle_beta   90.00
_cell.angle_gamma   90.00
#
_symmetry.space_group_name_H-M   'P 1'
#
loop_
_entity.id
_entity.type
_entity.pdbx_description
1 polymer ?
#
loop_
_entity_poly.entity_id
_entity_poly.type
_entity_poly.pdbx_seq_one_letter_code
_entity_poly.pdbx_strand_id
1 'polypeptide(L)'
;MNRQTRRYKVQLAVIGSGLAGFAASVFALERGIHCAQVGNTGAIAYTTGYFDLLGSHQHRLLNDPWAGLDRLLSSEPDHPLSRIAKAEIRTAFDRFTQTLTEMGISYTRAGDRNLFALTPAGTLKPTLSVPMTMQSGIAARERGAKVLIADFWGLQGFSANEFVANGKASWPQLSATRLAFPDMESGAQVFPEVMARALEVPVNRERLAERLSAVLGDAESIGMPAIMGIHKPDHVHAELERLVGVPLF
;
A
#
# COMPACT_ATOMS: atom_id res chain seq x y z
N MET A 1 -22.11 -18.26 -28.97
CA MET A 1 -21.52 -19.11 -27.92
C MET A 1 -22.56 -19.27 -26.82
N ASN A 2 -23.21 -20.43 -26.69
CA ASN A 2 -24.21 -20.66 -25.64
C ASN A 2 -23.53 -20.54 -24.27
N ARG A 3 -23.84 -19.48 -23.51
CA ARG A 3 -23.42 -19.36 -22.11
C ARG A 3 -24.14 -20.46 -21.33
N GLN A 4 -23.45 -21.58 -21.08
CA GLN A 4 -23.93 -22.56 -20.11
C GLN A 4 -24.14 -21.86 -18.76
N THR A 5 -25.32 -22.04 -18.19
CA THR A 5 -25.63 -21.53 -16.85
C THR A 5 -24.70 -22.21 -15.84
N ARG A 6 -23.76 -21.46 -15.27
CA ARG A 6 -22.91 -21.95 -14.19
C ARG A 6 -23.76 -22.01 -12.91
N ARG A 7 -23.94 -23.20 -12.34
CA ARG A 7 -24.64 -23.41 -11.05
C ARG A 7 -23.61 -23.84 -10.01
N TYR A 8 -23.51 -23.10 -8.91
CA TYR A 8 -22.65 -23.41 -7.78
C TYR A 8 -23.51 -23.65 -6.54
N LYS A 9 -23.28 -24.76 -5.82
CA LYS A 9 -23.90 -25.04 -4.51
C LYS A 9 -22.82 -24.84 -3.45
N VAL A 10 -23.03 -23.85 -2.58
CA VAL A 10 -22.08 -23.45 -1.53
C VAL A 10 -22.84 -23.18 -0.23
N GLN A 11 -22.14 -23.20 0.90
CA GLN A 11 -22.72 -22.88 2.21
C GLN A 11 -22.85 -21.37 2.41
N LEU A 12 -21.96 -20.59 1.80
CA LEU A 12 -21.95 -19.13 1.85
C LEU A 12 -21.77 -18.53 0.45
N ALA A 13 -22.63 -17.59 0.07
CA ALA A 13 -22.43 -16.76 -1.11
C ALA A 13 -22.03 -15.35 -0.67
N VAL A 14 -20.84 -14.90 -1.06
CA VAL A 14 -20.34 -13.54 -0.80
C VAL A 14 -20.55 -12.70 -2.05
N ILE A 15 -21.34 -11.63 -1.94
CA ILE A 15 -21.62 -10.71 -3.05
C ILE A 15 -20.77 -9.45 -2.85
N GLY A 16 -19.75 -9.29 -3.70
CA GLY A 16 -18.78 -8.20 -3.65
C GLY A 16 -17.34 -8.74 -3.68
N SER A 17 -16.50 -8.14 -4.52
CA SER A 17 -15.08 -8.52 -4.67
C SER A 17 -14.09 -7.49 -4.10
N GLY A 18 -14.58 -6.49 -3.36
CA GLY A 18 -13.73 -5.57 -2.61
C GLY A 18 -13.17 -6.19 -1.32
N LEU A 19 -12.42 -5.41 -0.55
CA LEU A 19 -11.74 -5.85 0.68
C LEU A 19 -12.66 -6.57 1.67
N ALA A 20 -13.86 -6.05 1.92
CA ALA A 20 -14.80 -6.67 2.84
C ALA A 20 -15.28 -8.05 2.37
N GLY A 21 -15.58 -8.20 1.07
CA GLY A 21 -15.98 -9.49 0.49
C GLY A 21 -14.83 -10.49 0.48
N PHE A 22 -13.64 -10.02 0.13
CA PHE A 22 -12.43 -10.85 0.16
C PHE A 22 -12.09 -11.33 1.57
N ALA A 23 -12.10 -10.44 2.56
CA ALA A 23 -11.92 -10.79 3.97
C ALA A 23 -12.97 -11.78 4.45
N ALA A 24 -14.25 -11.58 4.11
CA ALA A 24 -15.32 -12.52 4.46
C ALA A 24 -15.07 -13.92 3.88
N SER A 25 -14.62 -14.01 2.63
CA SER A 25 -14.26 -15.28 2.00
C SER A 25 -13.05 -15.94 2.69
N VAL A 26 -12.01 -15.19 3.03
CA VAL A 26 -10.86 -15.69 3.80
C VAL A 26 -11.32 -16.28 5.13
N PHE A 27 -12.07 -15.52 5.93
CA PHE A 27 -12.52 -15.97 7.24
C PHE A 27 -13.49 -17.16 7.18
N ALA A 28 -14.28 -17.28 6.11
CA ALA A 28 -15.16 -18.41 5.87
C ALA A 28 -14.35 -19.68 5.54
N LEU A 29 -13.39 -19.58 4.63
CA LEU A 29 -12.54 -20.70 4.23
C LEU A 29 -11.70 -21.25 5.39
N GLU A 30 -11.14 -20.37 6.23
CA GLU A 30 -10.40 -20.77 7.43
C GLU A 30 -11.27 -21.53 8.45
N ARG A 31 -12.60 -21.38 8.38
CA ARG A 31 -13.58 -22.11 9.22
C ARG A 31 -14.13 -23.35 8.52
N GLY A 32 -13.58 -23.74 7.37
CA GLY A 32 -14.07 -24.86 6.57
C GLY A 32 -15.43 -24.61 5.91
N ILE A 33 -15.86 -23.34 5.80
CA ILE A 33 -17.12 -22.99 5.15
C ILE A 33 -16.85 -22.85 3.65
N HIS A 34 -17.45 -23.74 2.86
CA HIS A 34 -17.38 -23.65 1.40
C HIS A 34 -18.13 -22.42 0.91
N CYS A 35 -17.41 -21.45 0.34
CA CYS A 35 -17.97 -20.19 -0.13
C CYS A 35 -17.78 -19.98 -1.65
N ALA A 36 -18.73 -19.27 -2.27
CA ALA A 36 -18.55 -18.67 -3.59
C ALA A 36 -18.54 -17.15 -3.45
N GLN A 37 -17.54 -16.48 -4.01
CA GLN A 37 -17.50 -15.03 -4.11
C GLN A 37 -17.89 -14.60 -5.52
N VAL A 38 -18.80 -13.63 -5.61
CA VAL A 38 -19.30 -13.11 -6.88
C VAL A 38 -19.19 -11.59 -6.87
N GLY A 39 -18.61 -11.03 -7.92
CA GLY A 39 -18.51 -9.58 -8.10
C GLY A 39 -17.63 -9.25 -9.29
N ASN A 40 -17.61 -7.97 -9.65
CA ASN A 40 -16.66 -7.43 -10.62
C ASN A 40 -15.52 -6.75 -9.88
N THR A 41 -14.35 -6.70 -10.50
CA THR A 41 -13.27 -5.79 -10.09
C THR A 41 -13.84 -4.38 -10.02
N GLY A 42 -13.59 -3.68 -8.90
CA GLY A 42 -14.09 -2.31 -8.70
C GLY A 42 -13.62 -1.36 -9.81
N ALA A 43 -14.33 -0.25 -9.99
CA ALA A 43 -14.08 0.69 -11.10
C ALA A 43 -12.77 1.50 -10.96
N ILE A 44 -12.14 1.49 -9.77
CA ILE A 44 -11.03 2.40 -9.45
C ILE A 44 -9.91 1.62 -8.72
N ALA A 45 -8.73 1.56 -9.34
CA ALA A 45 -7.51 0.97 -8.78
C ALA A 45 -6.67 1.98 -7.94
N TYR A 46 -7.32 3.00 -7.35
CA TYR A 46 -6.68 4.04 -6.52
C TYR A 46 -6.91 3.79 -5.03
N THR A 47 -6.50 2.61 -4.54
CA THR A 47 -6.47 2.34 -3.10
C THR A 47 -5.01 2.31 -2.65
N THR A 48 -4.71 2.92 -1.51
CA THR A 48 -3.33 2.94 -0.97
C THR A 48 -2.82 1.56 -0.56
N GLY A 49 -3.71 0.57 -0.43
CA GLY A 49 -3.37 -0.72 0.15
C GLY A 49 -3.12 -0.69 1.66
N TYR A 50 -3.26 0.48 2.31
CA TYR A 50 -3.10 0.67 3.75
C TYR A 50 -4.31 0.17 4.52
N PHE A 51 -4.08 -0.50 5.65
CA PHE A 51 -5.14 -0.88 6.57
C PHE A 51 -5.16 0.04 7.79
N ASP A 52 -6.23 0.82 7.85
CA ASP A 52 -6.47 1.81 8.90
C ASP A 52 -7.41 1.21 9.97
N LEU A 53 -7.20 1.61 11.23
CA LEU A 53 -8.15 1.35 12.30
C LEU A 53 -8.85 2.64 12.72
N LEU A 54 -8.16 3.47 13.53
CA LEU A 54 -8.67 4.78 13.96
C LEU A 54 -7.51 5.78 13.92
N GLY A 55 -7.46 6.57 12.85
CA GLY A 55 -6.36 7.50 12.60
C GLY A 55 -6.52 8.86 13.27
N SER A 56 -7.75 9.28 13.55
CA SER A 56 -8.05 10.54 14.22
C SER A 56 -9.32 10.45 15.05
N HIS A 57 -9.42 11.29 16.08
CA HIS A 57 -10.64 11.48 16.87
C HIS A 57 -10.70 12.94 17.31
N GLN A 58 -11.87 13.59 17.15
CA GLN A 58 -12.05 15.02 17.45
C GLN A 58 -10.96 15.92 16.84
N HIS A 59 -10.69 15.73 15.54
CA HIS A 59 -9.69 16.46 14.76
C HIS A 59 -8.23 16.33 15.24
N ARG A 60 -7.93 15.37 16.11
CA ARG A 60 -6.56 15.06 16.53
C ARG A 60 -6.11 13.73 15.95
N LEU A 61 -4.92 13.73 15.33
CA LEU A 61 -4.28 12.49 14.88
C LEU A 61 -3.91 11.63 16.09
N LEU A 62 -4.08 10.32 15.94
CA LEU A 62 -3.85 9.35 17.00
C LEU A 62 -2.58 8.54 16.73
N ASN A 63 -1.66 8.54 17.70
CA ASN A 63 -0.55 7.60 17.73
C ASN A 63 -1.03 6.24 18.28
N ASP A 64 -1.83 6.24 19.35
CA ASP A 64 -2.43 5.02 19.91
C ASP A 64 -3.91 4.91 19.45
N PRO A 65 -4.22 4.06 18.46
CA PRO A 65 -5.58 3.86 17.98
C PRO A 65 -6.46 3.08 18.99
N TRP A 66 -5.86 2.31 19.89
CA TRP A 66 -6.58 1.46 20.85
C TRP A 66 -7.13 2.30 22.00
N ALA A 67 -6.31 3.20 22.54
CA ALA A 67 -6.79 4.21 23.49
C ALA A 67 -7.78 5.18 22.81
N GLY A 68 -7.59 5.46 21.52
CA GLY A 68 -8.56 6.21 20.71
C GLY A 68 -9.91 5.51 20.62
N LEU A 69 -9.90 4.20 20.39
CA LEU A 69 -11.09 3.38 20.35
C LEU A 69 -11.80 3.38 21.71
N ASP A 70 -11.08 3.23 22.82
CA ASP A 70 -11.69 3.31 24.17
C ASP A 70 -12.44 4.64 24.40
N ARG A 71 -11.86 5.76 23.96
CA ARG A 71 -12.53 7.06 24.03
C ARG A 71 -13.76 7.12 23.13
N LEU A 72 -13.65 6.65 21.89
CA LEU A 72 -14.76 6.61 20.94
C LEU A 72 -15.94 5.81 21.49
N LEU A 73 -15.67 4.62 22.04
CA LEU A 73 -16.68 3.74 22.65
C LEU A 73 -17.39 4.42 23.82
N SER A 74 -16.64 5.17 24.63
CA SER A 74 -17.19 5.90 25.78
C SER A 74 -18.03 7.11 25.37
N SER A 75 -17.64 7.84 24.31
CA SER A 75 -18.34 9.06 23.88
C SER A 75 -19.47 8.78 22.89
N GLU A 76 -19.35 7.71 22.11
CA GLU A 76 -20.23 7.34 21.00
C GLU A 76 -20.55 5.82 21.06
N PRO A 77 -21.33 5.36 22.05
CA PRO A 77 -21.58 3.94 22.26
C PRO A 77 -22.27 3.26 21.07
N ASP A 78 -23.03 4.00 20.26
CA ASP A 78 -23.72 3.50 19.07
C ASP A 78 -22.83 3.46 17.80
N HIS A 79 -21.56 3.89 17.89
CA HIS A 79 -20.65 3.87 16.75
C HIS A 79 -20.46 2.44 16.20
N PRO A 80 -20.33 2.21 14.88
CA PRO A 80 -20.18 0.85 14.33
C PRO A 80 -19.00 0.05 14.89
N LEU A 81 -17.88 0.72 15.19
CA LEU A 81 -16.72 0.08 15.84
C LEU A 81 -17.00 -0.38 17.29
N SER A 82 -18.08 0.09 17.92
CA SER A 82 -18.55 -0.38 19.23
C SER A 82 -19.17 -1.76 19.22
N ARG A 83 -19.44 -2.30 18.03
CA ARG A 83 -20.09 -3.60 17.86
C ARG A 83 -19.10 -4.77 17.84
N ILE A 84 -17.80 -4.50 17.90
CA ILE A 84 -16.74 -5.52 17.77
C ILE A 84 -15.76 -5.35 18.92
N ALA A 85 -15.38 -6.44 19.60
CA ALA A 85 -14.43 -6.35 20.70
C ALA A 85 -13.02 -6.02 20.20
N LYS A 86 -12.24 -5.24 20.96
CA LYS A 86 -10.85 -4.88 20.60
C LYS A 86 -9.97 -6.09 20.28
N ALA A 87 -10.14 -7.19 21.01
CA ALA A 87 -9.42 -8.43 20.79
C ALA A 87 -9.76 -9.09 19.44
N GLU A 88 -11.03 -8.99 19.01
CA GLU A 88 -11.47 -9.51 17.71
C GLU A 88 -10.89 -8.66 16.57
N ILE A 89 -10.84 -7.33 16.74
CA ILE A 89 -10.20 -6.42 15.77
C ILE A 89 -8.73 -6.81 15.57
N ARG A 90 -7.97 -6.99 16.66
CA ARG A 90 -6.55 -7.43 16.59
C ARG A 90 -6.41 -8.74 15.84
N THR A 91 -7.19 -9.73 16.24
CA THR A 91 -7.18 -11.06 15.62
C THR A 91 -7.52 -11.00 14.14
N ALA A 92 -8.47 -10.14 13.74
CA ALA A 92 -8.85 -9.96 12.35
C ALA A 92 -7.72 -9.34 11.52
N PHE A 93 -7.04 -8.31 12.04
CA PHE A 93 -5.88 -7.71 11.38
C PHE A 93 -4.73 -8.70 11.18
N ASP A 94 -4.37 -9.44 12.23
CA ASP A 94 -3.27 -10.39 12.18
C ASP A 94 -3.57 -11.51 11.17
N ARG A 95 -4.77 -12.11 11.23
CA ARG A 95 -5.17 -13.18 10.31
C ARG A 95 -5.23 -12.71 8.86
N PHE A 96 -5.82 -11.56 8.63
CA PHE A 96 -6.00 -11.06 7.27
C PHE A 96 -4.67 -10.66 6.62
N THR A 97 -3.79 -9.98 7.36
CA THR A 97 -2.45 -9.62 6.86
C THR A 97 -1.56 -10.84 6.67
N GLN A 98 -1.66 -11.84 7.55
CA GLN A 98 -0.99 -13.14 7.36
C GLN A 98 -1.48 -13.84 6.09
N THR A 99 -2.79 -13.91 5.88
CA THR A 99 -3.36 -14.54 4.67
C THR A 99 -2.87 -13.85 3.39
N LEU A 100 -2.83 -12.52 3.36
CA LEU A 100 -2.30 -11.76 2.22
C LEU A 100 -0.82 -12.07 1.98
N THR A 101 -0.04 -12.20 3.05
CA THR A 101 1.38 -12.56 2.98
C THR A 101 1.56 -13.96 2.36
N GLU A 102 0.73 -14.94 2.78
CA GLU A 102 0.72 -16.28 2.20
C GLU A 102 0.31 -16.29 0.71
N MET A 103 -0.41 -15.25 0.26
CA MET A 103 -0.76 -15.03 -1.15
C MET A 103 0.27 -14.21 -1.93
N GLY A 104 1.39 -13.81 -1.30
CA GLY A 104 2.51 -13.12 -1.95
C GLY A 104 2.44 -11.58 -1.91
N ILE A 105 1.62 -11.02 -1.02
CA ILE A 105 1.61 -9.57 -0.73
C ILE A 105 1.83 -9.39 0.77
N SER A 106 3.06 -9.13 1.16
CA SER A 106 3.45 -9.03 2.57
C SER A 106 2.97 -7.72 3.18
N TYR A 107 2.55 -7.80 4.44
CA TYR A 107 2.10 -6.65 5.23
C TYR A 107 2.84 -6.57 6.56
N THR A 108 2.97 -5.35 7.09
CA THR A 108 3.41 -5.17 8.47
C THR A 108 2.36 -5.73 9.42
N ARG A 109 2.78 -6.32 10.54
CA ARG A 109 1.86 -6.72 11.60
C ARG A 109 1.14 -5.49 12.18
N ALA A 110 -0.09 -5.66 12.63
CA ALA A 110 -0.81 -4.62 13.34
C ALA A 110 -0.17 -4.39 14.72
N GLY A 111 0.34 -3.18 14.95
CA GLY A 111 1.01 -2.82 16.20
C GLY A 111 0.06 -2.26 17.27
N ASP A 112 0.65 -1.81 18.37
CA ASP A 112 -0.05 -1.04 19.41
C ASP A 112 -0.16 0.45 19.06
N ARG A 113 0.45 0.87 17.96
CA ARG A 113 0.50 2.25 17.51
C ARG A 113 0.19 2.33 16.02
N ASN A 114 -0.45 3.42 15.62
CA ASN A 114 -0.52 3.84 14.24
C ASN A 114 0.90 4.19 13.76
N LEU A 115 1.24 3.64 12.61
CA LEU A 115 2.29 4.14 11.75
C LEU A 115 1.85 5.45 11.11
N PHE A 116 2.79 6.33 10.80
CA PHE A 116 2.53 7.55 10.03
C PHE A 116 2.97 7.33 8.58
N ALA A 117 2.11 6.64 7.83
CA ALA A 117 2.38 6.23 6.46
C ALA A 117 2.40 7.43 5.50
N LEU A 118 3.31 7.38 4.53
CA LEU A 118 3.49 8.42 3.52
C LEU A 118 2.34 8.39 2.51
N THR A 119 1.87 9.56 2.10
CA THR A 119 0.90 9.71 1.00
C THR A 119 1.61 10.17 -0.28
N PRO A 120 1.01 9.98 -1.47
CA PRO A 120 1.54 10.50 -2.74
C PRO A 120 1.80 12.02 -2.75
N ALA A 121 1.11 12.77 -1.89
CA ALA A 121 1.27 14.21 -1.75
C ALA A 121 2.35 14.61 -0.74
N GLY A 122 3.15 13.68 -0.19
CA GLY A 122 4.17 13.97 0.82
C GLY A 122 3.62 14.30 2.21
N THR A 123 2.35 14.00 2.46
CA THR A 123 1.72 14.12 3.78
C THR A 123 1.72 12.77 4.52
N LEU A 124 1.22 12.77 5.76
CA LEU A 124 1.19 11.58 6.60
C LEU A 124 -0.23 11.17 6.90
N LYS A 125 -0.46 9.86 6.91
CA LYS A 125 -1.74 9.26 7.29
C LYS A 125 -1.53 8.21 8.39
N PRO A 126 -2.11 8.40 9.58
CA PRO A 126 -2.13 7.37 10.61
C PRO A 126 -2.77 6.09 10.09
N THR A 127 -2.05 4.98 10.23
CA THR A 127 -2.35 3.69 9.58
C THR A 127 -1.89 2.57 10.51
N LEU A 128 -2.65 1.47 10.65
CA LEU A 128 -2.26 0.39 11.57
C LEU A 128 -1.33 -0.65 10.91
N SER A 129 -1.49 -0.88 9.61
CA SER A 129 -0.69 -1.82 8.83
C SER A 129 -0.53 -1.33 7.39
N VAL A 130 0.67 -1.48 6.84
CA VAL A 130 1.02 -1.10 5.46
C VAL A 130 1.58 -2.30 4.69
N PRO A 131 1.51 -2.30 3.35
CA PRO A 131 2.30 -3.21 2.54
C PRO A 131 3.79 -3.11 2.92
N MET A 132 4.50 -4.24 2.93
CA MET A 132 5.92 -4.27 3.33
C MET A 132 6.79 -3.37 2.45
N THR A 133 6.41 -3.17 1.19
CA THR A 133 7.09 -2.27 0.26
C THR A 133 7.15 -0.82 0.76
N MET A 134 6.24 -0.39 1.64
CA MET A 134 6.19 0.98 2.16
C MET A 134 6.89 1.17 3.52
N GLN A 135 7.29 0.08 4.18
CA GLN A 135 7.82 0.10 5.54
C GLN A 135 9.16 0.86 5.64
N SER A 136 10.02 0.71 4.63
CA SER A 136 11.31 1.38 4.54
C SER A 136 11.17 2.91 4.50
N GLY A 137 10.14 3.44 3.83
CA GLY A 137 9.85 4.88 3.76
C GLY A 137 9.45 5.47 5.12
N ILE A 138 8.66 4.72 5.91
CA ILE A 138 8.29 5.12 7.27
C ILE A 138 9.54 5.17 8.15
N ALA A 139 10.37 4.13 8.09
CA ALA A 139 11.61 4.05 8.86
C ALA A 139 12.63 5.12 8.44
N ALA A 140 12.75 5.41 7.14
CA ALA A 140 13.62 6.46 6.62
C ALA A 140 13.22 7.84 7.15
N ARG A 141 11.91 8.12 7.20
CA ARG A 141 11.37 9.35 7.78
C ARG A 141 11.67 9.47 9.26
N GLU A 142 11.44 8.42 10.04
CA GLU A 142 11.69 8.41 11.49
C GLU A 142 13.16 8.69 11.85
N ARG A 143 14.09 8.25 11.00
CA ARG A 143 15.53 8.53 11.14
C ARG A 143 15.96 9.87 10.55
N GLY A 144 15.10 10.53 9.78
CA GLY A 144 15.45 11.74 9.04
C GLY A 144 16.49 11.49 7.93
N ALA A 145 16.48 10.31 7.32
CA ALA A 145 17.45 9.89 6.30
C ALA A 145 17.39 10.77 5.05
N LYS A 146 18.49 10.79 4.28
CA LYS A 146 18.51 11.40 2.94
C LYS A 146 17.71 10.55 1.97
N VAL A 147 16.66 11.12 1.38
CA VAL A 147 15.75 10.37 0.52
C VAL A 147 15.51 11.12 -0.78
N LEU A 148 15.72 10.39 -1.87
CA LEU A 148 15.40 10.84 -3.21
C LEU A 148 14.00 10.37 -3.59
N ILE A 149 13.09 11.29 -3.88
CA ILE A 149 11.77 10.97 -4.41
C ILE A 149 11.85 11.03 -5.94
N ALA A 150 11.63 9.90 -6.59
CA ALA A 150 11.66 9.78 -8.04
C ALA A 150 10.24 9.79 -8.61
N ASP A 151 9.96 10.71 -9.53
CA ASP A 151 8.80 10.66 -10.41
C ASP A 151 9.23 10.46 -11.87
N PHE A 152 8.24 10.31 -12.77
CA PHE A 152 8.48 9.93 -14.16
C PHE A 152 7.77 10.87 -15.13
N TRP A 153 8.44 11.19 -16.25
CA TRP A 153 7.81 11.93 -17.35
C TRP A 153 6.57 11.20 -17.87
N GLY A 154 5.49 11.94 -18.11
CA GLY A 154 4.22 11.39 -18.60
C GLY A 154 3.30 10.84 -17.51
N LEU A 155 3.82 10.53 -16.31
CA LEU A 155 3.01 10.03 -15.20
C LEU A 155 2.07 11.12 -14.67
N GLN A 156 0.78 10.81 -14.57
CA GLN A 156 -0.23 11.69 -13.97
C GLN A 156 -0.57 11.23 -12.54
N GLY A 157 -0.89 12.18 -11.66
CA GLY A 157 -1.36 11.90 -10.30
C GLY A 157 -0.25 11.64 -9.26
N PHE A 158 1.03 11.83 -9.63
CA PHE A 158 2.16 11.83 -8.70
C PHE A 158 3.17 12.90 -9.11
N SER A 159 3.71 13.61 -8.13
CA SER A 159 4.73 14.66 -8.34
C SER A 159 5.76 14.60 -7.22
N ALA A 160 7.00 14.27 -7.56
CA ALA A 160 8.10 14.25 -6.60
C ALA A 160 8.32 15.65 -6.01
N ASN A 161 8.20 16.69 -6.83
CA ASN A 161 8.32 18.07 -6.37
C ASN A 161 7.24 18.45 -5.36
N GLU A 162 6.00 18.01 -5.57
CA GLU A 162 4.90 18.25 -4.62
C GLU A 162 5.14 17.49 -3.32
N PHE A 163 5.52 16.21 -3.40
CA PHE A 163 5.85 15.39 -2.25
C PHE A 163 6.92 16.08 -1.39
N VAL A 164 8.02 16.50 -2.02
CA VAL A 164 9.11 17.19 -1.34
C VAL A 164 8.64 18.51 -0.77
N ALA A 165 7.91 19.34 -1.53
CA ALA A 165 7.43 20.63 -1.06
C ALA A 165 6.58 20.52 0.21
N ASN A 166 5.68 19.54 0.27
CA ASN A 166 4.81 19.29 1.42
C ASN A 166 5.57 18.66 2.60
N GLY A 167 6.56 17.80 2.34
CA GLY A 167 7.32 17.09 3.37
C GLY A 167 8.47 17.89 3.99
N LYS A 168 9.06 18.85 3.24
CA LYS A 168 10.37 19.48 3.55
C LYS A 168 10.47 20.13 4.91
N ALA A 169 9.38 20.72 5.41
CA ALA A 169 9.35 21.36 6.73
C ALA A 169 9.64 20.36 7.87
N SER A 170 9.19 19.12 7.73
CA SER A 170 9.37 18.05 8.73
C SER A 170 10.49 17.06 8.38
N TRP A 171 10.92 17.05 7.11
CA TRP A 171 11.95 16.16 6.60
C TRP A 171 12.86 16.90 5.60
N PRO A 172 13.83 17.71 6.08
CA PRO A 172 14.62 18.61 5.24
C PRO A 172 15.55 17.90 4.23
N GLN A 173 15.87 16.63 4.48
CA GLN A 173 16.78 15.81 3.68
C GLN A 173 16.09 15.16 2.45
N LEU A 174 14.87 15.56 2.14
CA LEU A 174 14.15 15.15 0.93
C LEU A 174 14.64 15.91 -0.31
N SER A 175 14.90 15.16 -1.38
CA SER A 175 15.17 15.69 -2.72
C SER A 175 14.24 15.05 -3.75
N ALA A 176 14.06 15.70 -4.90
CA ALA A 176 13.20 15.23 -5.97
C ALA A 176 14.01 15.05 -7.26
N THR A 177 13.67 14.02 -8.03
CA THR A 177 14.14 13.84 -9.39
C THR A 177 13.00 13.42 -10.31
N ARG A 178 13.15 13.71 -11.60
CA ARG A 178 12.24 13.28 -12.65
C ARG A 178 12.99 12.52 -13.72
N LEU A 179 12.57 11.28 -13.97
CA LEU A 179 13.25 10.37 -14.88
C LEU A 179 12.34 9.97 -16.04
N ALA A 180 12.95 9.55 -17.15
CA ALA A 180 12.20 8.80 -18.15
C ALA A 180 12.06 7.35 -17.68
N PHE A 181 10.88 6.76 -17.80
CA PHE A 181 10.68 5.34 -17.51
C PHE A 181 11.10 4.48 -18.71
N PRO A 182 11.73 3.29 -18.51
CA PRO A 182 12.16 2.44 -19.62
C PRO A 182 11.05 2.11 -20.61
N ASP A 183 11.33 2.28 -21.90
CA ASP A 183 10.42 2.06 -23.04
C ASP A 183 9.17 2.99 -23.03
N MET A 184 9.22 4.09 -22.28
CA MET A 184 8.16 5.11 -22.16
C MET A 184 8.74 6.54 -22.26
N GLU A 185 9.79 6.72 -23.07
CA GLU A 185 10.55 7.98 -23.17
C GLU A 185 9.90 9.07 -24.01
N SER A 186 8.77 8.76 -24.69
CA SER A 186 8.13 9.69 -25.63
C SER A 186 7.53 10.94 -24.98
N GLY A 187 7.42 10.98 -23.65
CA GLY A 187 6.75 12.05 -22.90
C GLY A 187 5.22 12.00 -23.00
N ALA A 188 4.67 10.98 -23.66
CA ALA A 188 3.24 10.72 -23.68
C ALA A 188 2.71 10.38 -22.29
N GLN A 189 1.40 10.46 -22.11
CA GLN A 189 0.77 10.09 -20.84
C GLN A 189 1.03 8.61 -20.51
N VAL A 190 1.43 8.36 -19.25
CA VAL A 190 1.70 7.03 -18.70
C VAL A 190 0.84 6.81 -17.45
N PHE A 191 0.35 5.58 -17.28
CA PHE A 191 -0.46 5.17 -16.13
C PHE A 191 0.33 4.24 -15.19
N PRO A 192 0.14 4.32 -13.86
CA PRO A 192 0.84 3.47 -12.90
C PRO A 192 0.74 1.97 -13.20
N GLU A 193 -0.42 1.49 -13.63
CA GLU A 193 -0.61 0.07 -13.95
C GLU A 193 0.30 -0.40 -15.09
N VAL A 194 0.49 0.43 -16.12
CA VAL A 194 1.35 0.09 -17.26
C VAL A 194 2.81 0.00 -16.83
N MET A 195 3.25 0.94 -15.98
CA MET A 195 4.59 0.92 -15.40
C MET A 195 4.79 -0.29 -14.48
N ALA A 196 3.80 -0.60 -13.65
CA ALA A 196 3.84 -1.76 -12.76
C ALA A 196 3.96 -3.08 -13.54
N ARG A 197 3.19 -3.25 -14.63
CA ARG A 197 3.31 -4.41 -15.52
C ARG A 197 4.68 -4.44 -16.21
N ALA A 198 5.19 -3.30 -16.64
CA ALA A 198 6.51 -3.22 -17.27
C ALA A 198 7.62 -3.66 -16.30
N LEU A 199 7.53 -3.35 -15.00
CA LEU A 199 8.48 -3.80 -13.98
C LEU A 199 8.37 -5.29 -13.64
N GLU A 200 7.40 -6.03 -14.16
CA GLU A 200 7.40 -7.50 -14.05
C GLU A 200 8.39 -8.14 -15.03
N VAL A 201 8.87 -7.40 -16.03
CA VAL A 201 9.90 -7.84 -16.98
C VAL A 201 11.31 -7.52 -16.42
N PRO A 202 12.23 -8.51 -16.31
CA PRO A 202 13.57 -8.30 -15.74
C PRO A 202 14.37 -7.16 -16.38
N VAL A 203 14.44 -7.11 -17.72
CA VAL A 203 15.21 -6.09 -18.43
C VAL A 203 14.76 -4.66 -18.13
N ASN A 204 13.47 -4.46 -17.84
CA ASN A 204 12.96 -3.14 -17.48
C ASN A 204 13.37 -2.74 -16.06
N ARG A 205 13.46 -3.72 -15.13
CA ARG A 205 13.98 -3.47 -13.79
C ARG A 205 15.46 -3.10 -13.83
N GLU A 206 16.26 -3.81 -14.61
CA GLU A 206 17.70 -3.52 -14.81
C GLU A 206 17.89 -2.10 -15.36
N ARG A 207 17.19 -1.76 -16.46
CA ARG A 207 17.25 -0.42 -17.06
C ARG A 207 16.78 0.68 -16.12
N LEU A 208 15.72 0.45 -15.33
CA LEU A 208 15.27 1.42 -14.35
C LEU A 208 16.30 1.58 -13.23
N ALA A 209 16.86 0.48 -12.73
CA ALA A 209 17.87 0.52 -11.69
C ALA A 209 19.11 1.31 -12.13
N GLU A 210 19.60 1.11 -13.36
CA GLU A 210 20.69 1.91 -13.93
C GLU A 210 20.38 3.42 -13.91
N ARG A 211 19.16 3.81 -14.30
CA ARG A 211 18.72 5.21 -14.29
C ARG A 211 18.63 5.78 -12.87
N LEU A 212 18.13 5.00 -11.92
CA LEU A 212 18.05 5.39 -10.51
C LEU A 212 19.45 5.55 -9.89
N SER A 213 20.34 4.58 -10.10
CA SER A 213 21.71 4.62 -9.60
C SER A 213 22.50 5.82 -10.16
N ALA A 214 22.25 6.21 -11.42
CA ALA A 214 22.89 7.38 -12.03
C ALA A 214 22.52 8.71 -11.36
N VAL A 215 21.38 8.79 -10.66
CA VAL A 215 20.89 10.01 -10.00
C VAL A 215 20.82 9.91 -8.48
N LEU A 216 21.17 8.76 -7.90
CA LEU A 216 21.04 8.47 -6.46
C LEU A 216 21.83 9.46 -5.59
N GLY A 217 23.04 9.82 -6.02
CA GLY A 217 23.93 10.69 -5.25
C GLY A 217 24.28 10.08 -3.88
N ASP A 218 24.05 10.85 -2.82
CA ASP A 218 24.26 10.43 -1.42
C ASP A 218 22.95 10.07 -0.69
N ALA A 219 21.86 9.85 -1.43
CA ALA A 219 20.61 9.41 -0.85
C ALA A 219 20.73 7.98 -0.30
N GLU A 220 20.12 7.76 0.87
CA GLU A 220 20.14 6.50 1.59
C GLU A 220 18.95 5.60 1.22
N SER A 221 17.94 6.15 0.55
CA SER A 221 16.75 5.43 0.08
C SER A 221 16.05 6.22 -1.04
N ILE A 222 15.26 5.52 -1.88
CA ILE A 222 14.46 6.14 -2.93
C ILE A 222 12.97 5.88 -2.68
N GLY A 223 12.17 6.94 -2.73
CA GLY A 223 10.70 6.85 -2.78
C GLY A 223 10.20 6.92 -4.23
N MET A 224 9.25 6.08 -4.60
CA MET A 224 8.66 5.98 -5.94
C MET A 224 7.12 5.96 -5.89
N PRO A 225 6.45 6.27 -7.01
CA PRO A 225 5.02 6.00 -7.14
C PRO A 225 4.72 4.50 -6.98
N ALA A 226 3.45 4.14 -6.73
CA ALA A 226 3.00 2.76 -6.55
C ALA A 226 3.05 1.94 -7.86
N ILE A 227 4.27 1.59 -8.29
CA ILE A 227 4.57 0.89 -9.55
C ILE A 227 5.33 -0.42 -9.32
N MET A 228 5.39 -0.92 -8.09
CA MET A 228 6.20 -2.08 -7.71
C MET A 228 5.70 -3.42 -8.27
N GLY A 229 4.89 -3.48 -9.32
CA GLY A 229 4.33 -4.71 -9.89
C GLY A 229 2.84 -4.90 -9.61
N ILE A 230 2.17 -5.73 -10.42
CA ILE A 230 0.72 -6.01 -10.30
C ILE A 230 0.47 -7.35 -9.61
N HIS A 231 1.23 -8.37 -9.96
CA HIS A 231 1.03 -9.75 -9.52
C HIS A 231 2.07 -10.19 -8.49
N LYS A 232 3.28 -9.61 -8.51
CA LYS A 232 4.38 -10.01 -7.62
C LYS A 232 5.09 -8.78 -7.02
N PRO A 233 4.37 -7.93 -6.25
CA PRO A 233 4.90 -6.66 -5.80
C PRO A 233 6.16 -6.80 -4.94
N ASP A 234 6.14 -7.72 -3.98
CA ASP A 234 7.26 -7.98 -3.08
C ASP A 234 8.53 -8.42 -3.84
N HIS A 235 8.38 -9.26 -4.87
CA HIS A 235 9.50 -9.71 -5.68
C HIS A 235 10.12 -8.58 -6.50
N VAL A 236 9.28 -7.77 -7.16
CA VAL A 236 9.74 -6.66 -7.99
C VAL A 236 10.43 -5.60 -7.12
N HIS A 237 9.86 -5.30 -5.95
CA HIS A 237 10.45 -4.41 -4.95
C HIS A 237 11.83 -4.91 -4.50
N ALA A 238 11.94 -6.16 -4.05
CA ALA A 238 13.20 -6.74 -3.59
C ALA A 238 14.28 -6.80 -4.68
N GLU A 239 13.90 -7.14 -5.92
CA GLU A 239 14.85 -7.14 -7.05
C GLU A 239 15.34 -5.74 -7.40
N LEU A 240 14.46 -4.73 -7.39
CA LEU A 240 14.89 -3.35 -7.62
C LEU A 240 15.79 -2.84 -6.48
N GLU A 241 15.47 -3.13 -5.21
CA GLU A 241 16.36 -2.81 -4.08
C GLU A 241 17.74 -3.44 -4.24
N ARG A 242 17.79 -4.72 -4.64
CA ARG A 242 19.04 -5.44 -4.89
C ARG A 242 19.85 -4.82 -6.03
N LEU A 243 19.19 -4.39 -7.11
CA LEU A 243 19.86 -3.80 -8.28
C LEU A 243 20.37 -2.37 -8.00
N VAL A 244 19.59 -1.55 -7.28
CA VAL A 244 19.96 -0.16 -6.97
C VAL A 244 20.94 -0.09 -5.80
N GLY A 245 20.84 -1.00 -4.84
CA GLY A 245 21.72 -1.08 -3.66
C GLY A 245 21.28 -0.23 -2.46
N VAL A 246 20.08 0.36 -2.49
CA VAL A 246 19.48 1.08 -1.36
C VAL A 246 18.02 0.69 -1.17
N PRO A 247 17.45 0.85 0.04
CA PRO A 247 16.03 0.61 0.27
C PRO A 247 15.13 1.47 -0.64
N LEU A 248 14.05 0.86 -1.11
CA LEU A 248 13.03 1.50 -1.94
C LEU A 248 11.70 1.52 -1.20
N PHE A 249 10.85 2.51 -1.48
CA PHE A 249 9.44 2.51 -1.06
C PHE A 249 8.53 3.14 -2.09
#